data_AF-A0A0N5D7Y5-F1
#
_entry.id   AF-A0A0N5D7Y5-F1
#
_cell.length_a   1.000
_cell.length_b   1.000
_cell.length_c   1.000
_cell.angle_alpha   90.00
_cell.angle_beta   90.00
_cell.angle_gamma   90.00
#
_symmetry.space_group_name_H-M   'P 1'
#
loop_
_entity.id
_entity.type
_entity.pdbx_description
1 polymer ?
#
loop_
_entity_poly.entity_id
_entity_poly.type
_entity_poly.pdbx_seq_one_letter_code
_entity_poly.pdbx_strand_id
1 'polypeptide(L)'
;MQTAFRSTRQQNFAASYKQLIWSTFQFQTCSFPLAKYALKEQRLTEEEGDKLSVVACTCCQLNKEGDEGDNPTVRITYQLIMSESSIKIHLRKLLFVLTFMLIAAFSNWIALAYIHDFVGRNALPDIAFAIMPELLWTLKVGDAMVTLCSVSFFALLFLHKNRLIIIQRTAFIVACLYTMRTISLLCTQLPSGYIDNSERCQAQNNYSGQDWNVMIWRVFSQATKLGFQDIDDKMLCGDLLFSGHTLAMVVSSLTVAYYLPNSLRLLRYIPWISAWIGMICMVISRTHYTVDVIFAYWLSTAVFNLYYSFCEIDLTNRRSSILHQLWMIRVVNWLEVDIPSGRFILFIHLKKCKCLIIY
;
A
#
# COMPACT_ATOMS: atom_id res chain seq x y z
N MET A 1 -20.20 56.72 9.52
CA MET A 1 -21.23 55.70 9.81
C MET A 1 -21.13 54.47 8.89
N GLN A 2 -19.92 54.03 8.50
CA GLN A 2 -19.71 52.82 7.67
C GLN A 2 -18.57 51.90 8.18
N THR A 3 -17.86 52.31 9.24
CA THR A 3 -16.77 51.54 9.84
C THR A 3 -17.18 50.73 11.08
N ALA A 4 -18.38 50.96 11.62
CA ALA A 4 -18.91 50.22 12.77
C ALA A 4 -19.77 48.98 12.40
N PHE A 5 -20.14 48.81 11.12
CA PHE A 5 -20.95 47.68 10.65
C PHE A 5 -20.13 46.47 10.19
N ARG A 6 -18.81 46.60 10.10
CA ARG A 6 -17.91 45.55 9.59
C ARG A 6 -17.40 44.61 10.69
N SER A 7 -17.34 45.04 11.96
CA SER A 7 -16.89 44.17 13.06
C SER A 7 -17.99 43.26 13.61
N THR A 8 -19.26 43.67 13.52
CA THR A 8 -20.40 42.86 14.01
C THR A 8 -20.75 41.69 13.07
N ARG A 9 -20.47 41.81 11.77
CA ARG A 9 -20.71 40.72 10.80
C ARG A 9 -19.62 39.63 10.86
N GLN A 10 -18.40 39.96 11.30
CA GLN A 10 -17.32 38.98 11.53
C GLN A 10 -17.46 38.22 12.85
N GLN A 11 -18.07 38.82 13.89
CA GLN A 11 -18.37 38.11 15.14
C GLN A 11 -19.62 37.21 15.04
N ASN A 12 -20.60 37.56 14.19
CA ASN A 12 -21.79 36.73 14.00
C ASN A 12 -21.60 35.54 13.04
N PHE A 13 -20.56 35.53 12.20
CA PHE A 13 -20.23 34.35 11.37
C PHE A 13 -19.46 33.26 12.16
N ALA A 14 -18.70 33.65 13.19
CA ALA A 14 -18.01 32.72 14.07
C ALA A 14 -18.95 32.00 15.06
N ALA A 15 -20.14 32.53 15.29
CA ALA A 15 -21.17 31.91 16.14
C ALA A 15 -22.04 30.88 15.38
N SER A 16 -22.29 31.08 14.08
CA SER A 16 -23.09 30.14 13.27
C SER A 16 -22.32 28.90 12.80
N TYR A 17 -20.99 28.91 12.76
CA TYR A 17 -20.19 27.74 12.35
C TYR A 17 -19.95 26.73 13.49
N LYS A 18 -20.11 27.15 14.75
CA LYS A 18 -20.04 26.24 15.91
C LYS A 18 -21.30 25.40 16.11
N GLN A 19 -22.43 25.79 15.51
CA GLN A 19 -23.70 25.06 15.61
C GLN A 19 -24.00 24.12 14.43
N LEU A 20 -23.26 24.21 13.30
CA LEU A 20 -23.46 23.33 12.15
C LEU A 20 -22.44 22.18 12.03
N ILE A 21 -21.35 22.21 12.81
CA ILE A 21 -20.33 21.15 12.86
C ILE A 21 -20.62 20.11 13.96
N TRP A 22 -21.61 20.37 14.83
CA TRP A 22 -22.03 19.47 15.91
C TRP A 22 -23.32 18.67 15.63
N SER A 23 -23.82 18.65 14.39
CA SER A 23 -25.11 18.02 14.05
C SER A 23 -25.09 16.98 12.92
N THR A 24 -23.93 16.51 12.45
CA THR A 24 -23.85 15.44 11.42
C THR A 24 -23.03 14.21 11.81
N PHE A 25 -22.66 14.07 13.08
CA PHE A 25 -22.13 12.82 13.64
C PHE A 25 -22.80 12.49 14.99
N GLN A 26 -24.13 12.33 14.98
CA GLN A 26 -24.79 11.49 15.97
C GLN A 26 -25.11 10.14 15.31
N PHE A 27 -24.17 9.19 15.40
CA PHE A 27 -24.59 7.80 15.45
C PHE A 27 -24.97 7.51 16.90
N GLN A 28 -26.27 7.40 17.09
CA GLN A 28 -26.99 7.11 18.31
C GLN A 28 -26.47 5.80 18.94
N THR A 29 -25.60 5.90 19.93
CA THR A 29 -25.34 4.80 20.87
C THR A 29 -26.56 4.66 21.77
N CYS A 30 -27.51 3.80 21.40
CA CYS A 30 -28.52 3.34 22.33
C CYS A 30 -27.84 2.53 23.44
N SER A 31 -27.73 3.12 24.63
CA SER A 31 -27.54 2.37 25.86
C SER A 31 -28.88 1.75 26.28
N PHE A 32 -28.92 0.42 26.39
CA PHE A 32 -29.82 -0.33 27.28
C PHE A 32 -29.00 -1.46 27.96
N PRO A 33 -29.42 -1.94 29.14
CA PRO A 33 -28.52 -2.27 30.25
C PRO A 33 -28.02 -3.72 30.30
N LEU A 34 -26.98 -3.90 31.13
CA LEU A 34 -26.43 -5.13 31.69
C LEU A 34 -27.46 -6.26 31.91
N ALA A 35 -27.14 -7.49 31.46
CA ALA A 35 -26.97 -8.68 32.31
C ALA A 35 -27.28 -10.02 31.61
N LYS A 36 -26.38 -10.99 31.86
CA LYS A 36 -26.58 -12.46 31.91
C LYS A 36 -26.74 -13.23 30.59
N TYR A 37 -26.35 -14.52 30.68
CA TYR A 37 -26.21 -15.58 29.67
C TYR A 37 -24.87 -15.53 28.91
N ALA A 38 -23.82 -16.29 29.22
CA ALA A 38 -23.71 -17.66 29.74
C ALA A 38 -24.55 -18.67 28.96
N LEU A 39 -23.86 -19.34 28.02
CA LEU A 39 -24.21 -20.60 27.34
C LEU A 39 -25.44 -20.58 26.42
N LYS A 40 -25.35 -21.43 25.38
CA LYS A 40 -26.39 -21.84 24.42
C LYS A 40 -26.49 -20.92 23.19
N GLU A 41 -26.47 -21.34 21.93
CA GLU A 41 -26.27 -22.62 21.24
C GLU A 41 -26.20 -22.29 19.73
N GLN A 42 -25.68 -23.25 18.96
CA GLN A 42 -25.53 -23.27 17.50
C GLN A 42 -26.72 -22.70 16.71
N ARG A 43 -26.43 -21.92 15.65
CA ARG A 43 -26.94 -22.12 14.27
C ARG A 43 -26.52 -20.98 13.33
N LEU A 44 -26.13 -21.37 12.11
CA LEU A 44 -25.89 -20.56 10.89
C LEU A 44 -24.53 -19.85 10.88
N THR A 45 -23.46 -20.42 10.32
CA THR A 45 -23.30 -20.77 8.89
C THR A 45 -22.61 -22.13 8.69
N GLU A 46 -23.34 -23.11 8.14
CA GLU A 46 -22.98 -24.54 8.12
C GLU A 46 -22.31 -25.05 6.82
N GLU A 47 -22.06 -24.26 5.77
CA GLU A 47 -21.60 -24.85 4.49
C GLU A 47 -20.09 -24.79 4.20
N GLU A 48 -19.30 -23.93 4.85
CA GLU A 48 -17.83 -23.86 4.64
C GLU A 48 -17.00 -24.36 5.84
N GLY A 49 -17.64 -24.54 7.00
CA GLY A 49 -17.03 -25.09 8.21
C GLY A 49 -16.91 -26.62 8.19
N ASP A 50 -17.74 -27.31 7.41
CA ASP A 50 -17.80 -28.78 7.41
C ASP A 50 -16.62 -29.46 6.73
N LYS A 51 -15.90 -28.79 5.82
CA LYS A 51 -14.68 -29.36 5.23
C LYS A 51 -13.47 -29.24 6.14
N LEU A 52 -13.48 -28.33 7.12
CA LEU A 52 -12.37 -28.12 8.05
C LEU A 52 -12.62 -28.79 9.41
N SER A 53 -13.89 -28.89 9.84
CA SER A 53 -14.29 -29.64 11.04
C SER A 53 -14.13 -31.16 10.84
N VAL A 54 -14.46 -31.69 9.65
CA VAL A 54 -14.25 -33.11 9.33
C VAL A 54 -12.77 -33.49 9.38
N VAL A 55 -11.87 -32.63 8.87
CA VAL A 55 -10.42 -32.90 8.87
C VAL A 55 -9.81 -32.83 10.28
N ALA A 56 -10.26 -31.89 11.13
CA ALA A 56 -9.82 -31.81 12.52
C ALA A 56 -10.36 -32.98 13.38
N CYS A 57 -11.58 -33.45 13.09
CA CYS A 57 -12.19 -34.57 13.82
C CYS A 57 -11.50 -35.91 13.51
N THR A 58 -11.08 -36.15 12.26
CA THR A 58 -10.36 -37.38 11.88
C THR A 58 -8.99 -37.50 12.57
N CYS A 59 -8.29 -36.38 12.80
CA CYS A 59 -6.99 -36.38 13.48
C CYS A 59 -7.12 -36.72 14.98
N CYS A 60 -8.25 -36.37 15.61
CA CYS A 60 -8.55 -36.75 16.99
C CYS A 60 -9.08 -38.19 17.14
N GLN A 61 -9.68 -38.78 16.10
CA GLN A 61 -10.14 -40.18 16.16
C GLN A 61 -9.01 -41.21 15.95
N LEU A 62 -7.96 -40.89 15.19
CA LEU A 62 -6.82 -41.80 14.98
C LEU A 62 -5.90 -41.98 16.19
N ASN A 63 -6.01 -41.15 17.23
CA ASN A 63 -5.27 -41.35 18.48
C ASN A 63 -6.01 -42.22 19.51
N LYS A 64 -7.20 -42.76 19.17
CA LYS A 64 -8.00 -43.58 20.10
C LYS A 64 -8.30 -45.00 19.63
N GLU A 65 -7.95 -45.37 18.40
CA GLU A 65 -7.99 -46.77 17.98
C GLU A 65 -6.57 -47.32 17.93
N GLY A 66 -6.30 -48.28 18.81
CA GLY A 66 -5.01 -48.91 18.96
C GLY A 66 -4.62 -49.74 17.75
N ASP A 67 -3.29 -49.84 17.58
CA ASP A 67 -2.58 -51.04 17.15
C ASP A 67 -3.11 -51.74 15.88
N GLU A 68 -2.98 -51.09 14.72
CA GLU A 68 -2.89 -51.79 13.44
C GLU A 68 -2.09 -50.96 12.42
N GLY A 69 -0.84 -51.36 12.19
CA GLY A 69 -0.01 -50.98 11.05
C GLY A 69 0.24 -49.49 10.82
N ASP A 70 1.37 -48.98 11.34
CA ASP A 70 1.97 -47.70 10.93
C ASP A 70 2.35 -47.78 9.44
N ASN A 71 1.38 -47.61 8.54
CA ASN A 71 1.55 -47.79 7.10
C ASN A 71 2.09 -46.46 6.53
N PRO A 72 3.40 -46.37 6.24
CA PRO A 72 4.06 -45.11 5.87
C PRO A 72 3.41 -44.47 4.62
N THR A 73 2.82 -45.29 3.75
CA THR A 73 2.12 -44.86 2.54
C THR A 73 0.93 -43.95 2.85
N VAL A 74 0.12 -44.28 3.86
CA VAL A 74 -1.06 -43.49 4.26
C VAL A 74 -0.63 -42.13 4.78
N ARG A 75 0.41 -42.09 5.61
CA ARG A 75 0.99 -40.84 6.17
C ARG A 75 1.56 -39.93 5.08
N ILE A 76 2.22 -40.51 4.09
CA ILE A 76 2.76 -39.79 2.91
C ILE A 76 1.59 -39.22 2.08
N THR A 77 0.55 -40.00 1.82
CA THR A 77 -0.63 -39.53 1.07
C THR A 77 -1.33 -38.35 1.77
N TYR A 78 -1.53 -38.41 3.09
CA TYR A 78 -2.10 -37.29 3.84
C TYR A 78 -1.21 -36.04 3.81
N GLN A 79 0.11 -36.19 3.97
CA GLN A 79 1.05 -35.06 3.88
C GLN A 79 1.03 -34.41 2.49
N LEU A 80 0.91 -35.20 1.42
CA LEU A 80 0.81 -34.69 0.06
C LEU A 80 -0.51 -33.94 -0.17
N ILE A 81 -1.64 -34.49 0.28
CA ILE A 81 -2.97 -33.84 0.16
C ILE A 81 -3.00 -32.52 0.96
N MET A 82 -2.47 -32.51 2.18
CA MET A 82 -2.38 -31.30 3.00
C MET A 82 -1.46 -30.25 2.35
N SER A 83 -0.32 -30.66 1.80
CA SER A 83 0.58 -29.77 1.04
C SER A 83 -0.11 -29.16 -0.18
N GLU A 84 -0.83 -29.97 -0.96
CA GLU A 84 -1.54 -29.51 -2.17
C GLU A 84 -2.67 -28.53 -1.82
N SER A 85 -3.44 -28.80 -0.76
CA SER A 85 -4.51 -27.90 -0.29
C SER A 85 -3.96 -26.57 0.24
N SER A 86 -2.87 -26.60 1.02
CA SER A 86 -2.19 -25.40 1.51
C SER A 86 -1.67 -24.54 0.36
N ILE A 87 -1.03 -25.15 -0.65
CA ILE A 87 -0.54 -24.43 -1.84
C ILE A 87 -1.70 -23.75 -2.60
N LYS A 88 -2.82 -24.45 -2.80
CA LYS A 88 -4.01 -23.88 -3.47
C LYS A 88 -4.57 -22.68 -2.70
N ILE A 89 -4.63 -22.76 -1.38
CA ILE A 89 -5.09 -21.64 -0.53
C ILE A 89 -4.16 -20.43 -0.66
N HIS A 90 -2.85 -20.64 -0.60
CA HIS A 90 -1.87 -19.56 -0.79
C HIS A 90 -1.96 -18.91 -2.18
N LEU A 91 -2.11 -19.71 -3.23
CA LEU A 91 -2.29 -19.20 -4.60
C LEU A 91 -3.57 -18.38 -4.74
N ARG A 92 -4.68 -18.79 -4.13
CA ARG A 92 -5.94 -18.02 -4.13
C ARG A 92 -5.79 -16.67 -3.44
N LYS A 93 -5.11 -16.63 -2.29
CA LYS A 93 -4.83 -15.37 -1.57
C LYS A 93 -3.91 -14.46 -2.38
N LEU A 94 -2.87 -15.01 -2.99
CA LEU A 94 -1.97 -14.26 -3.87
C LEU A 94 -2.74 -13.69 -5.07
N LEU A 95 -3.58 -14.49 -5.73
CA LEU A 95 -4.41 -14.04 -6.84
C LEU A 95 -5.34 -12.89 -6.42
N PHE A 96 -6.01 -13.01 -5.28
CA PHE A 96 -6.85 -11.95 -4.72
C PHE A 96 -6.07 -10.63 -4.56
N VAL A 97 -4.88 -10.68 -3.96
CA VAL A 97 -4.05 -9.48 -3.74
C VAL A 97 -3.55 -8.90 -5.07
N LEU A 98 -3.14 -9.73 -6.02
CA LEU A 98 -2.70 -9.27 -7.33
C LEU A 98 -3.84 -8.62 -8.11
N THR A 99 -5.05 -9.18 -8.06
CA THR A 99 -6.24 -8.56 -8.65
C THR A 99 -6.57 -7.22 -7.98
N PHE A 100 -6.51 -7.15 -6.65
CA PHE A 100 -6.72 -5.90 -5.92
C PHE A 100 -5.69 -4.82 -6.30
N MET A 101 -4.41 -5.21 -6.40
CA MET A 101 -3.33 -4.32 -6.86
C MET A 101 -3.56 -3.83 -8.29
N LEU A 102 -3.96 -4.72 -9.21
CA LEU A 102 -4.27 -4.33 -10.60
C LEU A 102 -5.43 -3.34 -10.65
N ILE A 103 -6.54 -3.62 -9.95
CA ILE A 103 -7.68 -2.71 -9.87
C ILE A 103 -7.25 -1.35 -9.31
N ALA A 104 -6.48 -1.32 -8.23
CA ALA A 104 -5.97 -0.08 -7.63
C ALA A 104 -5.06 0.71 -8.59
N ALA A 105 -4.16 0.03 -9.32
CA ALA A 105 -3.27 0.66 -10.29
C ALA A 105 -4.04 1.26 -11.48
N PHE A 106 -4.98 0.50 -12.06
CA PHE A 106 -5.82 0.99 -13.15
C PHE A 106 -6.72 2.15 -12.69
N SER A 107 -7.29 2.06 -11.49
CA SER A 107 -8.10 3.14 -10.93
C SER A 107 -7.28 4.43 -10.76
N ASN A 108 -6.03 4.32 -10.35
CA ASN A 108 -5.11 5.45 -10.24
C ASN A 108 -4.79 6.07 -11.62
N TRP A 109 -4.57 5.26 -12.66
CA TRP A 109 -4.34 5.78 -14.02
C TRP A 109 -5.59 6.44 -14.61
N ILE A 110 -6.77 5.85 -14.39
CA ILE A 110 -8.05 6.43 -14.81
C ILE A 110 -8.27 7.77 -14.09
N ALA A 111 -8.05 7.82 -12.77
CA ALA A 111 -8.18 9.06 -12.01
C ALA A 111 -7.21 10.13 -12.54
N LEU A 112 -5.96 9.78 -12.84
CA LEU A 112 -4.99 10.73 -13.39
C LEU A 112 -5.41 11.27 -14.77
N ALA A 113 -5.87 10.39 -15.67
CA ALA A 113 -6.35 10.78 -16.99
C ALA A 113 -7.60 11.68 -16.89
N TYR A 114 -8.46 11.41 -15.91
CA TYR A 114 -9.66 12.19 -15.65
C TYR A 114 -9.34 13.59 -15.10
N ILE A 115 -8.59 13.68 -13.98
CA ILE A 115 -8.28 14.98 -13.34
C ILE A 115 -7.48 15.92 -14.23
N HIS A 116 -6.72 15.39 -15.18
CA HIS A 116 -5.92 16.16 -16.13
C HIS A 116 -6.75 17.21 -16.88
N ASP A 117 -7.98 16.87 -17.25
CA ASP A 117 -8.86 17.76 -18.00
C ASP A 117 -9.52 18.83 -17.11
N PHE A 118 -9.57 18.63 -15.79
CA PHE A 118 -10.21 19.55 -14.84
C PHE A 118 -9.22 20.44 -14.08
N VAL A 119 -7.95 20.03 -14.02
CA VAL A 119 -6.95 20.74 -13.22
C VAL A 119 -6.60 22.10 -13.84
N GLY A 120 -6.45 23.11 -12.99
CA GLY A 120 -5.96 24.43 -13.39
C GLY A 120 -4.51 24.40 -13.88
N ARG A 121 -4.08 25.48 -14.55
CA ARG A 121 -2.70 25.63 -15.05
C ARG A 121 -1.84 26.61 -14.26
N ASN A 122 -2.39 27.24 -13.22
CA ASN A 122 -1.66 28.16 -12.36
C ASN A 122 -1.07 27.39 -11.17
N ALA A 123 0.25 27.42 -11.02
CA ALA A 123 0.94 26.76 -9.91
C ALA A 123 0.57 27.40 -8.55
N LEU A 124 0.51 26.58 -7.51
CA LEU A 124 0.32 27.05 -6.13
C LEU A 124 1.67 27.42 -5.49
N PRO A 125 1.65 28.33 -4.50
CA PRO A 125 2.85 28.62 -3.73
C PRO A 125 3.27 27.41 -2.88
N ASP A 126 4.56 27.09 -2.94
CA ASP A 126 5.21 26.03 -2.16
C ASP A 126 6.52 26.57 -1.59
N ILE A 127 6.84 26.19 -0.35
CA ILE A 127 8.02 26.68 0.38
C ILE A 127 9.32 26.31 -0.36
N ALA A 128 9.43 25.09 -0.88
CA ALA A 128 10.64 24.69 -1.61
C ALA A 128 10.75 25.44 -2.94
N PHE A 129 9.64 25.74 -3.61
CA PHE A 129 9.66 26.47 -4.88
C PHE A 129 10.02 27.95 -4.70
N ALA A 130 9.77 28.50 -3.51
CA ALA A 130 10.20 29.85 -3.15
C ALA A 130 11.71 29.95 -2.89
N ILE A 131 12.34 28.85 -2.45
CA ILE A 131 13.77 28.82 -2.10
C ILE A 131 14.62 28.36 -3.29
N MET A 132 14.14 27.38 -4.05
CA MET A 132 14.90 26.69 -5.09
C MET A 132 14.36 27.00 -6.50
N PRO A 133 15.25 27.29 -7.47
CA PRO A 133 14.85 27.41 -8.86
C PRO A 133 14.44 26.03 -9.43
N GLU A 134 13.62 26.04 -10.47
CA GLU A 134 13.27 24.83 -11.22
C GLU A 134 14.53 24.26 -11.91
N LEU A 135 14.89 23.00 -11.60
CA LEU A 135 15.99 22.30 -12.26
C LEU A 135 15.50 21.00 -12.89
N LEU A 136 15.18 21.04 -14.19
CA LEU A 136 14.56 19.92 -14.90
C LEU A 136 15.41 18.64 -14.97
N TRP A 137 16.74 18.76 -14.95
CA TRP A 137 17.63 17.60 -14.95
C TRP A 137 17.48 16.73 -13.69
N THR A 138 16.98 17.30 -12.58
CA THR A 138 16.75 16.54 -11.35
C THR A 138 15.61 15.55 -11.46
N LEU A 139 14.68 15.72 -12.42
CA LEU A 139 13.66 14.72 -12.73
C LEU A 139 14.30 13.41 -13.20
N LYS A 140 15.26 13.48 -14.15
CA LYS A 140 16.00 12.29 -14.62
C LYS A 140 16.72 11.58 -13.47
N VAL A 141 17.28 12.35 -12.53
CA VAL A 141 17.93 11.80 -11.34
C VAL A 141 16.91 11.16 -10.39
N GLY A 142 15.76 11.80 -10.20
CA GLY A 142 14.64 11.25 -9.44
C GLY A 142 14.19 9.90 -9.99
N ASP A 143 13.95 9.81 -11.30
CA ASP A 143 13.55 8.57 -11.97
C ASP A 143 14.62 7.49 -11.88
N ALA A 144 15.89 7.86 -11.98
CA ALA A 144 17.02 6.96 -11.76
C ALA A 144 17.03 6.42 -10.31
N MET A 145 16.77 7.27 -9.31
CA MET A 145 16.68 6.83 -7.91
C MET A 145 15.49 5.91 -7.64
N VAL A 146 14.32 6.18 -8.24
CA VAL A 146 13.14 5.30 -8.17
C VAL A 146 13.45 3.94 -8.80
N THR A 147 14.10 3.95 -9.96
CA THR A 147 14.53 2.74 -10.66
C THR A 147 15.52 1.95 -9.81
N LEU A 148 16.51 2.60 -9.19
CA LEU A 148 17.48 1.96 -8.30
C LEU A 148 16.81 1.30 -7.07
N CYS A 149 15.84 1.98 -6.46
CA CYS A 149 15.05 1.43 -5.35
C CYS A 149 14.27 0.19 -5.81
N SER A 150 13.63 0.28 -6.97
CA SER A 150 12.80 -0.80 -7.54
C SER A 150 13.66 -2.01 -7.90
N VAL A 151 14.81 -1.81 -8.55
CA VAL A 151 15.78 -2.87 -8.86
C VAL A 151 16.28 -3.54 -7.58
N SER A 152 16.56 -2.78 -6.53
CA SER A 152 16.98 -3.33 -5.23
C SER A 152 15.89 -4.21 -4.62
N PHE A 153 14.62 -3.81 -4.73
CA PHE A 153 13.48 -4.60 -4.29
C PHE A 153 13.31 -5.88 -5.12
N PHE A 154 13.36 -5.80 -6.45
CA PHE A 154 13.27 -6.98 -7.30
C PHE A 154 14.43 -7.95 -7.07
N ALA A 155 15.67 -7.44 -6.91
CA ALA A 155 16.83 -8.25 -6.56
C ALA A 155 16.61 -9.02 -5.25
N LEU A 156 16.06 -8.36 -4.22
CA LEU A 156 15.66 -9.02 -2.98
C LEU A 156 14.62 -10.13 -3.26
N LEU A 157 13.59 -9.88 -4.06
CA LEU A 157 12.57 -10.89 -4.41
C LEU A 157 13.16 -12.11 -5.11
N PHE A 158 14.11 -11.91 -6.05
CA PHE A 158 14.76 -13.02 -6.75
C PHE A 158 15.60 -13.89 -5.83
N LEU A 159 16.28 -13.27 -4.85
CA LEU A 159 17.16 -13.97 -3.92
C LEU A 159 16.41 -14.63 -2.74
N HIS A 160 15.21 -14.16 -2.40
CA HIS A 160 14.51 -14.60 -1.20
C HIS A 160 13.74 -15.91 -1.40
N LYS A 161 13.97 -16.89 -0.52
CA LYS A 161 13.27 -18.20 -0.55
C LYS A 161 11.75 -18.06 -0.52
N ASN A 162 11.24 -17.18 0.34
CA ASN A 162 9.80 -16.94 0.54
C ASN A 162 9.25 -15.80 -0.34
N ARG A 163 9.74 -15.66 -1.58
CA ARG A 163 9.40 -14.54 -2.48
C ARG A 163 7.90 -14.32 -2.69
N LEU A 164 7.10 -15.38 -2.77
CA LEU A 164 5.65 -15.26 -2.97
C LEU A 164 4.95 -14.59 -1.78
N ILE A 165 5.39 -14.87 -0.55
CA ILE A 165 4.86 -14.23 0.65
C ILE A 165 5.25 -12.74 0.66
N ILE A 166 6.49 -12.41 0.29
CA ILE A 166 6.93 -11.00 0.19
C ILE A 166 6.11 -10.27 -0.88
N ILE A 167 5.94 -10.87 -2.06
CA ILE A 167 5.11 -10.30 -3.13
C ILE A 167 3.69 -10.07 -2.62
N GLN A 168 3.06 -11.04 -1.95
CA GLN A 168 1.72 -10.89 -1.39
C GLN A 168 1.65 -9.72 -0.39
N ARG A 169 2.59 -9.64 0.55
CA ARG A 169 2.63 -8.57 1.57
C ARG A 169 2.82 -7.20 0.94
N THR A 170 3.85 -7.05 0.10
CA THR A 170 4.16 -5.78 -0.55
C THR A 170 3.08 -5.36 -1.53
N ALA A 171 2.52 -6.27 -2.32
CA ALA A 171 1.43 -5.97 -3.25
C ALA A 171 0.17 -5.48 -2.52
N PHE A 172 -0.17 -6.07 -1.37
CA PHE A 172 -1.30 -5.59 -0.56
C PHE A 172 -1.07 -4.18 -0.02
N ILE A 173 0.12 -3.90 0.53
CA ILE A 173 0.50 -2.56 1.01
C ILE A 173 0.41 -1.53 -0.12
N VAL A 174 0.99 -1.84 -1.29
CA VAL A 174 0.98 -0.97 -2.47
C VAL A 174 -0.45 -0.74 -2.97
N ALA A 175 -1.29 -1.77 -3.02
CA ALA A 175 -2.69 -1.65 -3.43
C ALA A 175 -3.51 -0.74 -2.51
N CYS A 176 -3.32 -0.86 -1.19
CA CYS A 176 -3.94 0.04 -0.21
C CYS A 176 -3.50 1.49 -0.42
N LEU A 177 -2.20 1.73 -0.62
CA LEU A 177 -1.65 3.06 -0.85
C LEU A 177 -2.15 3.67 -2.18
N TYR A 178 -2.21 2.90 -3.28
CA TYR A 178 -2.78 3.38 -4.55
C TYR A 178 -4.28 3.64 -4.46
N THR A 179 -5.02 2.87 -3.66
CA THR A 179 -6.44 3.13 -3.42
C THR A 179 -6.62 4.46 -2.68
N MET A 180 -5.84 4.70 -1.62
CA MET A 180 -5.84 5.97 -0.91
C MET A 180 -5.47 7.12 -1.84
N ARG A 181 -4.42 6.98 -2.65
CA ARG A 181 -4.00 7.97 -3.67
C ARG A 181 -5.11 8.27 -4.68
N THR A 182 -5.77 7.25 -5.21
CA THR A 182 -6.89 7.41 -6.15
C THR A 182 -8.01 8.26 -5.53
N ILE A 183 -8.43 7.94 -4.30
CA ILE A 183 -9.45 8.71 -3.58
C ILE A 183 -8.98 10.15 -3.38
N SER A 184 -7.74 10.35 -2.96
CA SER A 184 -7.20 11.69 -2.70
C SER A 184 -7.13 12.56 -3.96
N LEU A 185 -6.72 11.99 -5.10
CA LEU A 185 -6.68 12.67 -6.40
C LEU A 185 -8.09 13.05 -6.90
N LEU A 186 -9.09 12.19 -6.67
CA LEU A 186 -10.47 12.48 -7.04
C LEU A 186 -11.10 13.55 -6.15
N CYS A 187 -10.77 13.56 -4.85
CA CYS A 187 -11.29 14.54 -3.90
C CYS A 187 -10.72 15.94 -4.13
N THR A 188 -9.40 16.06 -4.34
CA THR A 188 -8.72 17.35 -4.44
C THR A 188 -7.67 17.30 -5.54
N GLN A 189 -7.75 18.26 -6.46
CA GLN A 189 -6.90 18.33 -7.65
C GLN A 189 -5.96 19.53 -7.51
N LEU A 190 -4.65 19.25 -7.52
CA LEU A 190 -3.61 20.27 -7.44
C LEU A 190 -3.04 20.55 -8.85
N PRO A 191 -2.94 21.82 -9.28
CA PRO A 191 -2.34 22.20 -10.55
C PRO A 191 -0.82 22.05 -10.53
N SER A 192 -0.27 21.77 -11.71
CA SER A 192 1.15 21.50 -11.91
C SER A 192 2.08 22.61 -11.41
N GLY A 193 3.24 22.21 -10.86
CA GLY A 193 4.17 23.11 -10.17
C GLY A 193 5.20 23.78 -11.07
N TYR A 194 5.25 23.43 -12.36
CA TYR A 194 6.22 24.01 -13.30
C TYR A 194 5.94 25.49 -13.55
N ILE A 195 6.99 26.21 -13.97
CA ILE A 195 6.89 27.62 -14.35
C ILE A 195 5.98 27.78 -15.58
N ASP A 196 6.14 26.91 -16.59
CA ASP A 196 5.28 26.89 -17.78
C ASP A 196 4.52 25.56 -17.92
N ASN A 197 3.34 25.53 -17.31
CA ASN A 197 2.42 24.39 -17.41
C ASN A 197 1.78 24.26 -18.81
N SER A 198 1.79 25.29 -19.64
CA SER A 198 1.19 25.22 -20.98
C SER A 198 2.07 24.46 -21.96
N GLU A 199 3.39 24.56 -21.79
CA GLU A 199 4.38 23.85 -22.59
C GLU A 199 4.47 22.37 -22.19
N ARG A 200 4.44 22.09 -20.88
CA ARG A 200 4.71 20.75 -20.30
C ARG A 200 3.53 19.80 -20.31
N CYS A 201 2.34 20.33 -20.07
CA CYS A 201 1.14 19.51 -19.97
C CYS A 201 0.55 19.22 -21.36
N GLN A 202 -0.02 18.04 -21.53
CA GLN A 202 -0.86 17.76 -22.70
C GLN A 202 -2.04 18.73 -22.80
N ALA A 203 -2.59 18.89 -24.01
CA ALA A 203 -3.79 19.69 -24.23
C ALA A 203 -4.99 19.05 -23.53
N GLN A 204 -5.81 19.84 -22.84
CA GLN A 204 -7.04 19.36 -22.19
C GLN A 204 -8.10 19.05 -23.25
N ASN A 205 -8.93 18.05 -22.98
CA ASN A 205 -10.06 17.76 -23.85
C ASN A 205 -11.19 18.78 -23.65
N ASN A 206 -11.87 19.18 -24.72
CA ASN A 206 -12.96 20.15 -24.63
C ASN A 206 -14.19 19.54 -23.94
N TYR A 207 -14.74 20.28 -22.97
CA TYR A 207 -15.85 19.85 -22.12
C TYR A 207 -17.10 19.38 -22.89
N SER A 208 -17.36 19.94 -24.07
CA SER A 208 -18.56 19.64 -24.87
C SER A 208 -18.46 18.39 -25.75
N GLY A 209 -17.32 17.70 -25.78
CA GLY A 209 -17.11 16.52 -26.62
C GLY A 209 -16.02 15.62 -26.07
N GLN A 210 -16.25 15.06 -24.88
CA GLN A 210 -15.32 14.09 -24.28
C GLN A 210 -15.13 12.88 -25.20
N ASP A 211 -14.09 12.93 -26.02
CA ASP A 211 -13.60 11.77 -26.76
C ASP A 211 -13.04 10.72 -25.79
N TRP A 212 -13.86 9.73 -25.47
CA TRP A 212 -13.47 8.57 -24.67
C TRP A 212 -12.21 7.87 -25.19
N ASN A 213 -11.98 7.91 -26.50
CA ASN A 213 -10.78 7.37 -27.14
C ASN A 213 -9.50 8.05 -26.65
N VAL A 214 -9.53 9.38 -26.44
CA VAL A 214 -8.37 10.13 -25.93
C VAL A 214 -8.10 9.76 -24.48
N MET A 215 -9.15 9.64 -23.65
CA MET A 215 -9.02 9.24 -22.26
C MET A 215 -8.44 7.82 -22.15
N ILE A 216 -8.97 6.87 -22.93
CA ILE A 216 -8.49 5.49 -22.96
C ILE A 216 -7.02 5.45 -23.38
N TRP A 217 -6.64 6.20 -24.42
CA TRP A 217 -5.25 6.28 -24.83
C TRP A 217 -4.37 6.84 -23.69
N ARG A 218 -4.74 7.94 -23.03
CA ARG A 218 -3.97 8.46 -21.88
C ARG A 218 -3.76 7.42 -20.78
N VAL A 219 -4.79 6.63 -20.44
CA VAL A 219 -4.68 5.54 -19.46
C VAL A 219 -3.68 4.47 -19.92
N PHE A 220 -3.77 4.02 -21.17
CA PHE A 220 -2.84 3.02 -21.71
C PHE A 220 -1.40 3.58 -21.85
N SER A 221 -1.25 4.85 -22.18
CA SER A 221 0.05 5.53 -22.21
C SER A 221 0.70 5.50 -20.84
N GLN A 222 -0.06 5.83 -19.80
CA GLN A 222 0.45 5.82 -18.42
C GLN A 222 0.78 4.39 -17.94
N ALA A 223 -0.04 3.41 -18.32
CA ALA A 223 0.19 2.00 -18.02
C ALA A 223 1.50 1.49 -18.65
N THR A 224 1.75 1.85 -19.91
CA THR A 224 2.96 1.44 -20.65
C THR A 224 4.22 2.10 -20.08
N LYS A 225 4.12 3.37 -19.67
CA LYS A 225 5.22 4.11 -19.04
C LYS A 225 5.42 3.78 -17.55
N LEU A 226 4.60 2.89 -16.97
CA LEU A 226 4.64 2.48 -15.56
C LEU A 226 4.64 3.65 -14.55
N GLY A 227 4.14 4.83 -14.93
CA GLY A 227 4.16 6.01 -14.08
C GLY A 227 5.28 7.02 -14.37
N PHE A 228 6.32 6.66 -15.11
CA PHE A 228 7.46 7.54 -15.38
C PHE A 228 7.10 8.68 -16.34
N GLN A 229 7.70 9.85 -16.10
CA GLN A 229 7.50 11.05 -16.91
C GLN A 229 8.73 11.28 -17.79
N ASP A 230 8.53 11.35 -19.09
CA ASP A 230 9.60 11.75 -20.01
C ASP A 230 9.67 13.28 -20.07
N ILE A 231 10.87 13.83 -20.17
CA ILE A 231 11.10 15.28 -20.27
C ILE A 231 10.77 15.78 -21.67
N ASP A 232 10.97 14.94 -22.68
CA ASP A 232 10.83 15.31 -24.08
C ASP A 232 9.37 15.17 -24.57
N ASP A 233 8.53 14.43 -23.83
CA ASP A 233 7.10 14.29 -24.11
C ASP A 233 6.23 15.17 -23.20
N LYS A 234 5.09 15.61 -23.72
CA LYS A 234 4.05 16.25 -22.89
C LYS A 234 3.42 15.23 -21.95
N MET A 235 3.30 15.60 -20.68
CA MET A 235 2.82 14.73 -19.61
C MET A 235 1.36 15.02 -19.19
N LEU A 236 0.79 14.09 -18.43
CA LEU A 236 -0.49 14.28 -17.75
C LEU A 236 -0.27 15.07 -16.45
N CYS A 237 -0.68 16.33 -16.48
CA CYS A 237 -0.69 17.20 -15.30
C CYS A 237 -1.85 16.89 -14.36
N GLY A 238 -1.63 17.09 -13.05
CA GLY A 238 -2.59 16.78 -11.98
C GLY A 238 -2.08 15.73 -10.97
N ASP A 239 -0.96 15.07 -11.26
CA ASP A 239 -0.32 14.09 -10.36
C ASP A 239 0.47 14.76 -9.22
N LEU A 240 -0.23 15.40 -8.29
CA LEU A 240 0.40 16.29 -7.30
C LEU A 240 -0.13 16.15 -5.89
N LEU A 241 -0.99 15.14 -5.67
CA LEU A 241 -1.52 14.83 -4.36
C LEU A 241 -1.33 13.33 -4.11
N PHE A 242 -0.39 13.03 -3.21
CA PHE A 242 0.15 11.73 -2.84
C PHE A 242 1.00 11.04 -3.93
N SER A 243 2.31 11.33 -4.01
CA SER A 243 3.26 10.97 -5.08
C SER A 243 3.55 9.47 -5.21
N GLY A 244 3.39 8.95 -6.45
CA GLY A 244 3.62 7.56 -6.81
C GLY A 244 5.11 7.19 -6.84
N HIS A 245 5.98 8.11 -7.28
CA HIS A 245 7.43 7.92 -7.24
C HIS A 245 7.93 7.76 -5.79
N THR A 246 7.48 8.64 -4.90
CA THR A 246 7.81 8.57 -3.47
C THR A 246 7.26 7.30 -2.83
N LEU A 247 6.02 6.92 -3.12
CA LEU A 247 5.43 5.67 -2.67
C LEU A 247 6.30 4.47 -3.07
N ALA A 248 6.66 4.35 -4.35
CA ALA A 248 7.47 3.25 -4.87
C ALA A 248 8.86 3.21 -4.21
N MET A 249 9.54 4.35 -4.08
CA MET A 249 10.85 4.45 -3.42
C MET A 249 10.78 4.04 -1.94
N VAL A 250 9.83 4.61 -1.19
CA VAL A 250 9.71 4.38 0.26
C VAL A 250 9.34 2.93 0.55
N VAL A 251 8.32 2.38 -0.13
CA VAL A 251 7.91 0.99 0.06
C VAL A 251 9.03 0.02 -0.33
N SER A 252 9.73 0.26 -1.44
CA SER A 252 10.87 -0.57 -1.86
C SER A 252 12.00 -0.53 -0.83
N SER A 253 12.35 0.67 -0.36
CA SER A 253 13.41 0.89 0.63
C SER A 253 13.09 0.22 1.97
N LEU A 254 11.87 0.39 2.49
CA LEU A 254 11.41 -0.26 3.71
C LEU A 254 11.36 -1.78 3.57
N THR A 255 10.90 -2.29 2.43
CA THR A 255 10.84 -3.74 2.17
C THR A 255 12.23 -4.35 2.14
N VAL A 256 13.18 -3.73 1.43
CA VAL A 256 14.58 -4.18 1.42
C VAL A 256 15.16 -4.13 2.84
N ALA A 257 14.93 -3.05 3.58
CA ALA A 257 15.39 -2.95 4.96
C ALA A 257 14.81 -4.03 5.90
N TYR A 258 13.56 -4.44 5.67
CA TYR A 258 12.87 -5.45 6.48
C TYR A 258 13.33 -6.87 6.16
N TYR A 259 13.54 -7.26 4.91
CA TYR A 259 13.87 -8.66 4.57
C TYR A 259 15.37 -8.97 4.49
N LEU A 260 16.22 -7.94 4.41
CA LEU A 260 17.66 -8.10 4.27
C LEU A 260 18.33 -8.47 5.62
N PRO A 261 19.25 -9.46 5.64
CA PRO A 261 19.86 -9.96 6.86
C PRO A 261 20.90 -8.97 7.40
N ASN A 262 21.20 -9.04 8.70
CA ASN A 262 22.16 -8.15 9.35
C ASN A 262 23.59 -8.25 8.78
N SER A 263 23.95 -9.38 8.15
CA SER A 263 25.24 -9.54 7.48
C SER A 263 25.41 -8.64 6.24
N LEU A 264 24.31 -8.24 5.60
CA LEU A 264 24.30 -7.38 4.42
C LEU A 264 23.82 -5.96 4.74
N ARG A 265 24.13 -5.46 5.94
CA ARG A 265 23.66 -4.15 6.41
C ARG A 265 24.03 -2.99 5.47
N LEU A 266 25.16 -3.07 4.76
CA LEU A 266 25.58 -2.04 3.81
C LEU A 266 24.60 -1.89 2.63
N LEU A 267 24.09 -3.01 2.11
CA LEU A 267 23.13 -3.01 1.00
C LEU A 267 21.78 -2.39 1.39
N ARG A 268 21.47 -2.28 2.68
CA ARG A 268 20.28 -1.57 3.18
C ARG A 268 20.36 -0.06 2.95
N TYR A 269 21.56 0.52 3.03
CA TYR A 269 21.74 1.96 2.92
C TYR A 269 21.56 2.46 1.48
N ILE A 270 21.80 1.62 0.47
CA ILE A 270 21.65 2.00 -0.94
C ILE A 270 20.23 2.49 -1.26
N PRO A 271 19.16 1.67 -1.11
CA PRO A 271 17.79 2.10 -1.40
C PRO A 271 17.29 3.15 -0.40
N TRP A 272 17.90 3.25 0.79
CA TRP A 272 17.54 4.26 1.78
C TRP A 272 18.04 5.65 1.40
N ILE A 273 19.32 5.77 1.04
CA ILE A 273 19.92 7.01 0.59
C ILE A 273 19.28 7.44 -0.74
N SER A 274 19.09 6.50 -1.68
CA SER A 274 18.47 6.84 -2.97
C SER A 274 17.04 7.33 -2.83
N ALA A 275 16.25 6.78 -1.88
CA ALA A 275 14.90 7.28 -1.63
C ALA A 275 14.91 8.75 -1.16
N TRP A 276 15.82 9.12 -0.24
CA TRP A 276 15.96 10.51 0.21
C TRP A 276 16.41 11.44 -0.91
N ILE A 277 17.43 11.05 -1.68
CA ILE A 277 17.91 11.84 -2.83
C ILE A 277 16.80 12.00 -3.85
N GLY A 278 16.10 10.92 -4.20
CA GLY A 278 15.00 10.94 -5.16
C GLY A 278 13.86 11.85 -4.73
N MET A 279 13.43 11.78 -3.46
CA MET A 279 12.39 12.66 -2.92
C MET A 279 12.77 14.15 -3.03
N ILE A 280 14.02 14.50 -2.70
CA ILE A 280 14.51 15.88 -2.82
C ILE A 280 14.56 16.31 -4.29
N CYS A 281 15.09 15.46 -5.18
CA CYS A 281 15.18 15.74 -6.60
C CYS A 281 13.80 15.98 -7.25
N MET A 282 12.77 15.23 -6.84
CA MET A 282 11.38 15.40 -7.32
C MET A 282 10.76 16.73 -6.93
N VAL A 283 11.06 17.24 -5.72
CA VAL A 283 10.62 18.57 -5.31
C VAL A 283 11.35 19.65 -6.11
N ILE A 284 12.66 19.52 -6.30
CA ILE A 284 13.48 20.50 -7.04
C ILE A 284 13.07 20.59 -8.52
N SER A 285 12.66 19.47 -9.14
CA SER A 285 12.16 19.46 -10.53
C SER A 285 10.75 20.07 -10.67
N ARG A 286 10.10 20.43 -9.55
CA ARG A 286 8.70 20.90 -9.49
C ARG A 286 7.68 19.91 -10.07
N THR A 287 8.08 18.65 -10.20
CA THR A 287 7.21 17.55 -10.64
C THR A 287 6.20 17.21 -9.57
N HIS A 288 6.59 17.36 -8.30
CA HIS A 288 5.75 17.15 -7.12
C HIS A 288 5.90 18.32 -6.14
N TYR A 289 4.81 18.69 -5.46
CA TYR A 289 4.88 19.64 -4.34
C TYR A 289 5.56 19.03 -3.13
N THR A 290 6.05 19.86 -2.21
CA THR A 290 6.61 19.36 -0.93
C THR A 290 5.57 18.59 -0.13
N VAL A 291 4.34 19.11 -0.07
CA VAL A 291 3.22 18.47 0.63
C VAL A 291 2.95 17.08 0.06
N ASP A 292 3.04 16.95 -1.26
CA ASP A 292 2.82 15.71 -1.97
C ASP A 292 3.80 14.61 -1.52
N VAL A 293 5.09 14.95 -1.50
CA VAL A 293 6.17 14.05 -1.10
C VAL A 293 6.10 13.70 0.38
N ILE A 294 5.79 14.66 1.26
CA ILE A 294 5.71 14.44 2.71
C ILE A 294 4.52 13.52 3.06
N PHE A 295 3.34 13.78 2.51
CA PHE A 295 2.17 12.92 2.73
C PHE A 295 2.42 11.50 2.21
N ALA A 296 3.03 11.37 1.02
CA ALA A 296 3.41 10.08 0.47
C ALA A 296 4.37 9.31 1.40
N TYR A 297 5.39 9.99 1.95
CA TYR A 297 6.34 9.40 2.88
C TYR A 297 5.67 8.92 4.18
N TRP A 298 4.86 9.78 4.82
CA TRP A 298 4.17 9.45 6.07
C TRP A 298 3.20 8.30 5.90
N LEU A 299 2.35 8.35 4.87
CA LEU A 299 1.32 7.34 4.68
C LEU A 299 1.92 6.00 4.26
N SER A 300 2.92 5.99 3.38
CA SER A 300 3.63 4.77 2.99
C SER A 300 4.32 4.11 4.19
N THR A 301 5.00 4.91 5.01
CA THR A 301 5.66 4.42 6.23
C THR A 301 4.64 3.91 7.25
N ALA A 302 3.53 4.62 7.44
CA ALA A 302 2.47 4.24 8.38
C ALA A 302 1.78 2.94 7.99
N VAL A 303 1.34 2.80 6.73
CA VAL A 303 0.68 1.57 6.25
C VAL A 303 1.65 0.40 6.27
N PHE A 304 2.91 0.61 5.88
CA PHE A 304 3.94 -0.42 5.96
C PHE A 304 4.13 -0.90 7.41
N ASN A 305 4.41 0.02 8.33
CA ASN A 305 4.62 -0.35 9.74
C ASN A 305 3.38 -0.98 10.36
N LEU A 306 2.19 -0.46 10.08
CA LEU A 306 0.93 -1.03 10.56
C LEU A 306 0.76 -2.49 10.10
N TYR A 307 1.08 -2.79 8.84
CA TYR A 307 1.03 -4.16 8.31
C TYR A 307 2.00 -5.08 9.07
N TYR A 308 3.28 -4.69 9.17
CA TYR A 308 4.30 -5.54 9.77
C TYR A 308 4.17 -5.67 11.28
N SER A 309 3.77 -4.61 11.98
CA SER A 309 3.45 -4.68 13.42
C SER A 309 2.33 -5.68 13.69
N PHE A 310 1.33 -5.78 12.81
CA PHE A 310 0.28 -6.78 12.95
C PHE A 310 0.79 -8.21 12.69
N CYS A 311 1.69 -8.40 11.72
CA CYS A 311 2.32 -9.71 11.44
C CYS A 311 3.20 -10.21 12.59
N GLU A 312 3.75 -9.30 13.39
CA GLU A 312 4.59 -9.63 14.56
C GLU A 312 3.78 -10.04 15.80
N ILE A 313 2.47 -9.75 15.84
CA ILE A 313 1.59 -10.21 16.93
C ILE A 313 1.31 -11.72 16.79
N ASP A 314 1.36 -12.44 17.90
CA ASP A 314 1.00 -13.86 17.99
C ASP A 314 -0.43 -14.12 17.52
N LEU A 315 -0.62 -15.22 16.79
CA LEU A 315 -1.91 -15.59 16.17
C LEU A 315 -3.08 -15.61 17.17
N THR A 316 -2.82 -16.05 18.41
CA THR A 316 -3.82 -16.10 19.49
C THR A 316 -4.30 -14.71 19.93
N ASN A 317 -3.42 -13.71 19.87
CA ASN A 317 -3.68 -12.34 20.34
C ASN A 317 -4.07 -11.38 19.21
N ARG A 318 -4.02 -11.80 17.94
CA ARG A 318 -4.35 -10.93 16.78
C ARG A 318 -5.79 -10.44 16.82
N ARG A 319 -6.75 -11.30 17.18
CA ARG A 319 -8.19 -10.94 17.18
C ARG A 319 -8.57 -9.97 18.30
N SER A 320 -7.85 -9.99 19.42
CA SER A 320 -8.06 -9.11 20.57
C SER A 320 -7.29 -7.79 20.47
N SER A 321 -6.39 -7.65 19.49
CA SER A 321 -5.65 -6.41 19.22
C SER A 321 -6.57 -5.27 18.82
N ILE A 322 -6.28 -4.06 19.31
CA ILE A 322 -6.95 -2.81 18.91
C ILE A 322 -6.83 -2.60 17.39
N LEU A 323 -5.72 -3.03 16.78
CA LEU A 323 -5.49 -2.90 15.35
C LEU A 323 -6.53 -3.64 14.49
N HIS A 324 -7.12 -4.72 15.02
CA HIS A 324 -8.13 -5.51 14.31
C HIS A 324 -9.44 -4.74 14.04
N GLN A 325 -9.64 -3.60 14.70
CA GLN A 325 -10.78 -2.72 14.42
C GLN A 325 -10.69 -2.11 13.00
N LEU A 326 -9.48 -1.90 12.49
CA LEU A 326 -9.25 -1.35 11.14
C LEU A 326 -9.63 -2.36 10.07
N TRP A 327 -10.41 -1.93 9.08
CA TRP A 327 -10.88 -2.80 7.99
C TRP A 327 -9.71 -3.47 7.24
N MET A 328 -8.63 -2.73 6.97
CA MET A 328 -7.44 -3.26 6.30
C MET A 328 -6.85 -4.44 7.09
N ILE A 329 -6.79 -4.32 8.42
CA ILE A 329 -6.18 -5.33 9.29
C ILE A 329 -7.03 -6.60 9.37
N ARG A 330 -8.35 -6.50 9.21
CA ARG A 330 -9.22 -7.69 9.06
C ARG A 330 -8.83 -8.50 7.83
N VAL A 331 -8.54 -7.82 6.72
CA VAL A 331 -8.07 -8.48 5.49
C VAL A 331 -6.66 -9.06 5.70
N VAL A 332 -5.75 -8.32 6.33
CA VAL A 332 -4.40 -8.82 6.67
C VAL A 332 -4.50 -10.08 7.54
N ASN A 333 -5.39 -10.11 8.53
CA ASN A 333 -5.59 -11.28 9.38
C ASN A 333 -6.00 -12.51 8.58
N TRP A 334 -6.88 -12.35 7.58
CA TRP A 334 -7.23 -13.44 6.67
C TRP A 334 -6.07 -13.86 5.77
N LEU A 335 -5.28 -12.90 5.26
CA LEU A 335 -4.11 -13.16 4.43
C LEU A 335 -3.02 -13.95 5.18
N GLU A 336 -2.81 -13.65 6.46
CA GLU A 336 -1.70 -14.15 7.28
C GLU A 336 -2.07 -15.33 8.21
N VAL A 337 -3.29 -15.90 8.12
CA VAL A 337 -3.71 -17.00 9.02
C VAL A 337 -2.89 -18.28 8.84
N ASP A 338 -2.44 -18.56 7.61
CA ASP A 338 -1.67 -19.77 7.27
C ASP A 338 -0.15 -19.51 7.24
N ILE A 339 0.28 -18.29 7.58
CA ILE A 339 1.68 -17.87 7.51
C ILE A 339 2.22 -17.80 8.94
N PRO A 340 3.34 -18.47 9.25
CA PRO A 340 3.90 -18.43 10.60
C PRO A 340 4.26 -17.00 10.99
N SER A 341 3.98 -16.65 12.24
CA SER A 341 4.35 -15.34 12.81
C SER A 341 5.85 -15.12 12.78
N GLY A 342 6.26 -13.85 12.62
CA GLY A 342 7.64 -13.43 12.71
C GLY A 342 8.30 -13.04 11.38
N ARG A 343 9.57 -12.65 11.49
CA ARG A 343 10.35 -12.07 10.40
C ARG A 343 11.02 -13.17 9.58
N PHE A 344 10.67 -13.26 8.31
CA PHE A 344 11.43 -14.06 7.35
C PHE A 344 12.70 -13.32 6.98
N ILE A 345 13.84 -13.81 7.41
CA ILE A 345 15.14 -13.22 7.08
C ILE A 345 15.68 -13.96 5.86
N LEU A 346 16.23 -13.21 4.90
CA LEU A 346 16.94 -13.80 3.76
C LEU A 346 18.12 -14.65 4.26
N PHE A 347 18.02 -15.97 4.10
CA PHE A 347 19.12 -16.89 4.31
C PHE A 347 19.91 -17.03 3.02
N ILE A 348 20.95 -16.20 2.86
CA ILE A 348 21.99 -16.51 1.87
C ILE A 348 22.85 -17.58 2.50
N HIS A 349 22.90 -18.76 1.87
CA HIS A 349 23.90 -19.76 2.19
C HIS A 349 25.25 -19.25 1.67
N LEU A 350 25.79 -18.22 2.34
CA LEU A 350 27.20 -17.91 2.26
C LEU A 350 27.87 -19.18 2.79
N LYS A 351 28.42 -19.99 1.88
CA LYS A 351 29.41 -21.00 2.24
C LYS A 351 30.49 -20.23 3.00
N LYS A 352 30.36 -20.13 4.33
CA LYS A 352 31.52 -20.02 5.18
C LYS A 352 32.28 -21.29 4.87
N CYS A 353 33.37 -21.16 4.10
CA CYS A 353 34.41 -22.17 4.12
C CYS A 353 34.69 -22.43 5.59
N LYS A 354 34.21 -23.58 6.09
CA LYS A 354 34.69 -24.12 7.34
C LYS A 354 36.16 -24.40 7.10
N CYS A 355 37.03 -23.48 7.53
CA CYS A 355 38.37 -23.88 7.91
C CYS A 355 38.19 -24.84 9.09
N LEU A 356 38.23 -26.11 8.73
CA LEU A 356 38.58 -27.23 9.57
C LEU A 356 39.86 -26.85 10.33
N ILE A 357 39.74 -26.50 11.61
CA ILE A 357 40.87 -26.61 12.53
C ILE A 357 40.49 -27.75 13.45
N ILE A 358 40.94 -28.93 13.05
CA ILE A 358 41.24 -30.04 13.94
C ILE A 358 42.44 -29.57 14.76
N TYR A 359 42.27 -29.45 16.07
CA TYR A 359 43.00 -30.19 17.11
C TYR A 359 42.36 -29.92 18.47
#